data_AF-A0A972TDH7-F1
#
_entry.id   AF-A0A972TDH7-F1
#
_cell.length_a   1.000
_cell.length_b   1.000
_cell.length_c   1.000
_cell.angle_alpha   90.00
_cell.angle_beta   90.00
_cell.angle_gamma   90.00
#
_symmetry.space_group_name_H-M   'P 1'
#
loop_
_entity.id
_entity.type
_entity.pdbx_description
1 polymer ?
#
loop_
_entity_poly.entity_id
_entity_poly.type
_entity_poly.pdbx_seq_one_letter_code
_entity_poly.pdbx_strand_id
1 'polypeptide(L)' 'PGIEELEFIAWLSRFDIPPILVLTKTDKLSKTKQIKQQLAIAETLNVDKDNLILFSAKTGRGKNDVWDAVEKLL' A
#
# COMPACT_ATOMS: atom_id res chain seq x y z
N PRO A 1 -10.00 -0.37 -0.88
CA PRO A 1 -9.80 -1.66 -1.57
C PRO A 1 -11.18 -2.18 -1.97
N GLY A 2 -11.31 -2.87 -3.10
CA GLY A 2 -12.51 -3.62 -3.44
C GLY A 2 -12.51 -4.99 -2.75
N ILE A 3 -13.55 -5.78 -3.04
CA ILE A 3 -13.73 -7.11 -2.45
C ILE A 3 -12.59 -8.04 -2.88
N GLU A 4 -12.23 -8.02 -4.16
CA GLU A 4 -11.16 -8.87 -4.71
C GLU A 4 -9.81 -8.63 -4.03
N GLU A 5 -9.44 -7.37 -3.76
CA GLU A 5 -8.19 -7.08 -3.05
C GLU A 5 -8.23 -7.56 -1.59
N LEU A 6 -9.37 -7.44 -0.92
CA LEU A 6 -9.53 -7.90 0.47
C LEU A 6 -9.41 -9.43 0.55
N GLU A 7 -10.06 -10.14 -0.37
CA GLU A 7 -9.98 -11.60 -0.45
C GLU A 7 -8.55 -12.07 -0.74
N PHE A 8 -7.84 -11.38 -1.63
CA PHE A 8 -6.45 -11.73 -1.95
C PHE A 8 -5.50 -11.48 -0.76
N ILE A 9 -5.64 -10.36 -0.06
CA ILE A 9 -4.84 -10.09 1.15
C ILE A 9 -5.13 -11.14 2.23
N ALA A 10 -6.40 -11.50 2.44
CA ALA A 10 -6.78 -12.54 3.38
C ALA A 10 -6.22 -13.91 2.97
N TRP A 11 -6.20 -14.22 1.68
CA TRP A 11 -5.59 -15.44 1.15
C TRP A 11 -4.08 -15.47 1.44
N LEU A 12 -3.34 -14.40 1.17
CA LEU A 12 -1.90 -14.32 1.48
C LEU A 12 -1.62 -14.56 2.97
N SER A 13 -2.43 -13.97 3.85
CA SER A 13 -2.32 -14.18 5.30
C SER A 13 -2.54 -15.63 5.72
N ARG A 14 -3.42 -16.39 5.04
CA ARG A 14 -3.64 -17.82 5.34
C ARG A 14 -2.44 -18.70 5.00
N PHE A 15 -1.54 -18.23 4.13
CA PHE A 15 -0.31 -18.92 3.74
C PHE A 15 0.94 -18.31 4.41
N ASP A 16 0.76 -17.46 5.42
CA ASP A 16 1.85 -16.75 6.11
C ASP A 16 2.76 -15.96 5.16
N ILE A 17 2.20 -15.43 4.06
CA ILE A 17 2.92 -14.60 3.09
C ILE A 17 2.67 -13.12 3.43
N PRO A 18 3.65 -12.39 3.99
CA PRO A 18 3.47 -10.98 4.33
C PRO A 18 3.44 -10.11 3.06
N PRO A 19 2.36 -9.37 2.77
CA PRO A 19 2.31 -8.49 1.61
C PRO A 19 3.02 -7.15 1.87
N ILE A 20 3.64 -6.59 0.83
CA ILE A 20 3.99 -5.16 0.80
C ILE A 20 2.80 -4.41 0.20
N LEU A 21 2.14 -3.58 1.01
CA LEU A 21 0.95 -2.83 0.60
C LEU A 21 1.33 -1.51 -0.07
N VAL A 22 1.05 -1.39 -1.37
CA VAL A 22 1.43 -0.24 -2.18
C VAL A 22 0.21 0.44 -2.79
N LEU A 23 0.01 1.71 -2.48
CA LEU A 23 -1.01 2.56 -3.09
C LEU A 23 -0.43 3.26 -4.31
N THR A 24 -0.75 2.75 -5.50
CA THR A 24 -0.18 3.25 -6.76
C THR A 24 -0.92 4.47 -7.32
N LYS A 25 -0.37 5.10 -8.37
CA LYS A 25 -0.95 6.22 -9.12
C LYS A 25 -1.29 7.44 -8.26
N THR A 26 -0.51 7.69 -7.22
CA THR A 26 -0.76 8.81 -6.28
C THR A 26 -0.68 10.19 -6.94
N ASP A 27 -0.02 10.31 -8.10
CA ASP A 27 0.01 11.54 -8.93
C ASP A 27 -1.38 12.02 -9.37
N LYS A 28 -2.41 11.16 -9.33
CA LYS A 28 -3.79 11.51 -9.67
C LYS A 28 -4.53 12.24 -8.56
N LEU A 29 -3.97 12.27 -7.35
CA LEU A 29 -4.60 12.85 -6.17
C LEU A 29 -3.75 13.99 -5.64
N SER A 30 -4.39 15.03 -5.08
CA SER A 30 -3.69 16.05 -4.31
C SER A 30 -3.11 15.45 -3.02
N LYS A 31 -2.11 16.09 -2.41
CA LYS A 31 -1.52 15.61 -1.15
C LYS A 31 -2.56 15.33 -0.06
N THR A 32 -3.53 16.23 0.13
CA THR A 32 -4.64 16.04 1.08
C THR A 32 -5.50 14.84 0.73
N LYS A 33 -5.84 14.64 -0.56
CA LYS A 33 -6.61 13.47 -1.01
C LYS A 33 -5.83 12.16 -0.83
N GLN A 34 -4.51 12.18 -1.06
CA GLN A 34 -3.65 11.03 -0.81
C GLN A 34 -3.66 10.63 0.67
N ILE A 35 -3.47 11.58 1.59
CA ILE A 35 -3.49 11.31 3.04
C ILE A 35 -4.85 10.76 3.46
N LYS A 36 -5.95 11.38 3.00
CA LYS A 36 -7.31 10.91 3.29
C LYS A 36 -7.53 9.48 2.78
N GLN A 37 -7.10 9.19 1.55
CA GLN A 37 -7.22 7.86 0.96
C GLN A 37 -6.36 6.83 1.70
N GLN A 38 -5.12 7.20 2.08
CA GLN A 38 -4.21 6.35 2.83
C GLN A 38 -4.82 5.97 4.18
N LEU A 39 -5.34 6.93 4.94
CA LEU A 39 -6.04 6.69 6.20
C LEU A 39 -7.25 5.77 6.04
N ALA A 40 -8.11 6.03 5.05
CA ALA A 40 -9.30 5.23 4.81
C ALA A 40 -8.95 3.78 4.44
N ILE A 41 -7.90 3.57 3.63
CA ILE A 41 -7.46 2.22 3.27
C ILE A 41 -6.80 1.53 4.48
N ALA A 42 -6.01 2.26 5.27
CA ALA A 42 -5.39 1.73 6.48
C ALA A 42 -6.44 1.23 7.48
N GLU A 43 -7.49 2.03 7.70
CA GLU A 43 -8.65 1.65 8.51
C GLU A 43 -9.36 0.41 7.94
N THR A 44 -9.60 0.37 6.63
CA THR A 44 -10.27 -0.78 5.97
C THR A 44 -9.46 -2.07 6.11
N LEU A 45 -8.13 -1.98 6.05
CA LEU A 45 -7.22 -3.12 6.17
C LEU A 45 -6.81 -3.42 7.62
N ASN A 46 -7.24 -2.60 8.59
CA ASN A 46 -6.82 -2.66 9.98
C ASN A 46 -5.28 -2.68 10.16
N VAL A 47 -4.60 -1.77 9.47
CA VAL A 47 -3.13 -1.57 9.55
C VAL A 47 -2.80 -0.11 9.85
N ASP A 48 -1.57 0.16 10.28
CA ASP A 48 -1.08 1.54 10.35
C ASP A 48 -0.97 2.14 8.94
N LYS A 49 -1.31 3.42 8.78
CA LYS A 49 -1.14 4.16 7.52
C LYS A 49 0.29 4.12 7.02
N ASP A 50 1.27 4.08 7.93
CA ASP A 50 2.70 4.11 7.60
C ASP A 50 3.18 2.76 7.07
N ASN A 51 2.37 1.70 7.20
CA ASN A 51 2.58 0.43 6.49
C ASN A 51 2.10 0.46 5.03
N LEU A 52 1.46 1.55 4.58
CA LEU A 52 1.01 1.73 3.20
C LEU A 52 1.98 2.64 2.43
N ILE A 53 2.63 2.10 1.41
CA ILE A 53 3.58 2.86 0.59
C ILE A 53 2.84 3.66 -0.48
N LEU A 54 2.99 4.98 -0.48
CA LEU A 54 2.45 5.86 -1.52
C LEU A 54 3.37 5.87 -2.75
N PHE A 55 2.91 5.31 -3.86
CA PHE A 55 3.71 5.12 -5.07
C PHE A 55 3.16 5.87 -6.29
N SER A 56 4.04 6.34 -7.17
CA SER A 56 3.69 6.78 -8.52
C SER A 56 4.81 6.44 -9.50
N ALA A 57 4.50 5.57 -10.47
CA ALA A 57 5.40 5.27 -11.57
C ALA A 57 5.69 6.51 -12.44
N LYS A 58 4.74 7.45 -12.55
CA LYS A 58 4.88 8.66 -13.35
C LYS A 58 5.90 9.64 -12.76
N THR A 59 5.89 9.81 -11.43
CA THR A 59 6.77 10.77 -10.76
C THR A 59 7.98 10.12 -10.10
N GLY A 60 8.06 8.79 -10.09
CA GLY A 60 9.08 8.03 -9.36
C GLY A 60 8.89 8.03 -7.83
N ARG A 61 7.78 8.55 -7.33
CA ARG A 61 7.52 8.61 -5.87
C ARG A 61 7.38 7.20 -5.30
N GLY A 62 7.96 6.98 -4.13
CA GLY A 62 7.84 5.72 -3.38
C GLY A 62 8.72 4.61 -3.93
N LYS A 63 9.56 4.88 -4.95
CA LYS A 63 10.45 3.87 -5.53
C LYS A 63 11.41 3.31 -4.47
N ASN A 64 12.11 4.18 -3.75
CA ASN A 64 13.06 3.75 -2.71
C ASN A 64 12.32 3.05 -1.57
N ASP A 65 11.18 3.59 -1.12
CA ASP A 65 10.36 2.96 -0.07
C ASP A 65 9.95 1.51 -0.42
N VAL A 66 9.59 1.25 -1.69
CA VAL A 66 9.29 -0.11 -2.16
C VAL A 66 10.54 -1.00 -2.16
N TRP A 67 11.68 -0.49 -2.64
CA TRP A 67 12.93 -1.26 -2.62
C TRP A 67 13.37 -1.60 -1.21
N ASP A 68 13.36 -0.63 -0.30
CA ASP A 68 13.70 -0.82 1.11
C ASP A 68 12.78 -1.85 1.77
N ALA A 69 11.49 -1.88 1.40
CA ALA A 69 10.54 -2.88 1.90
C ALA A 69 10.84 -4.28 1.36
N VAL A 70 11.22 -4.41 0.08
CA VAL A 70 11.63 -5.69 -0.51
C VAL A 70 12.92 -6.20 0.12
N GLU A 71 13.92 -5.33 0.29
CA GLU A 71 15.22 -5.70 0.89
C GLU A 71 15.08 -6.20 2.33
N LYS A 72 14.13 -5.68 3.10
CA LYS A 72 13.85 -6.15 4.47
C LYS A 72 13.23 -7.56 4.54
N LEU A 73 12.76 -8.10 3.41
CA LEU A 73 12.18 -9.44 3.32
C LEU A 73 13.19 -10.49 2.82
N LEU A 74 14.37 -10.07 2.38
CA LEU A 74 15.47 -10.95 1.95
C LEU A 74 16.38 -11.30 3.14
#